data_AF-A0A0K0DLY3-F1
#
_entry.id   AF-A0A0K0DLY3-F1
#
_cell.length_a   1.000
_cell.length_b   1.000
_cell.length_c   1.000
_cell.angle_alpha   90.00
_cell.angle_beta   90.00
_cell.angle_gamma   90.00
#
_symmetry.space_group_name_H-M   'P 1'
#
loop_
_entity.id
_entity.type
_entity.pdbx_description
1 polymer ?
#
loop_
_entity_poly.entity_id
_entity_poly.type
_entity_poly.pdbx_seq_one_letter_code
_entity_poly.pdbx_strand_id
1 'polypeptide(L)'
;MGTKILPDICFSPAPSSFDRPFRIHVQNRTFLIDAECMKKISPVFSAMCYGKDFEGGRELSRDIVDEKCDDIDIFLRAVHDTGVING
;
A
#
# COMPACT_ATOMS: atom_id res chain seq x y z
N MET A 1 24.29 -18.85 18.37
CA MET A 1 23.72 -18.30 17.14
C MET A 1 22.20 -18.41 17.24
N GLY A 2 21.52 -17.33 17.61
CA GLY A 2 20.07 -17.30 17.72
C GLY A 2 19.50 -16.62 16.49
N THR A 3 18.81 -17.36 15.64
CA THR A 3 18.04 -16.80 14.53
C THR A 3 16.86 -16.02 15.13
N LYS A 4 16.97 -14.70 15.15
CA LYS A 4 15.81 -13.82 15.34
C LYS A 4 14.93 -13.98 14.11
N ILE A 5 13.87 -14.77 14.26
CA ILE A 5 12.77 -14.82 13.30
C ILE A 5 12.10 -13.44 13.41
N LEU A 6 12.39 -12.56 12.47
CA LEU A 6 11.61 -11.34 12.28
C LEU A 6 10.18 -11.81 11.94
N PRO A 7 9.13 -11.29 12.60
CA PRO A 7 7.79 -11.55 12.11
C PRO A 7 7.69 -10.97 10.70
N ASP A 8 7.53 -11.84 9.71
CA ASP A 8 7.41 -11.59 8.26
C ASP A 8 6.14 -10.81 7.87
N ILE A 9 5.67 -9.95 8.77
CA ILE A 9 4.35 -9.37 8.73
C ILE A 9 4.47 -7.93 9.27
N CYS A 10 4.76 -7.00 8.36
CA CYS A 10 4.26 -5.63 8.48
C CYS A 10 2.80 -5.59 8.01
N PHE A 11 1.93 -6.45 8.56
CA PHE A 11 0.50 -6.16 8.52
C PHE A 11 0.27 -5.11 9.59
N SER A 12 0.23 -3.83 9.18
CA SER A 12 -0.72 -2.95 9.84
C SER A 12 -2.06 -3.68 9.73
N PRO A 13 -2.77 -3.98 10.83
CA PRO A 13 -4.07 -4.63 10.72
C PRO A 13 -4.88 -3.72 9.79
N ALA A 14 -5.22 -4.25 8.62
CA ALA A 14 -6.09 -3.54 7.70
C ALA A 14 -7.26 -3.03 8.54
N PRO A 15 -7.52 -1.71 8.61
CA PRO A 15 -8.75 -1.25 9.22
C PRO A 15 -9.87 -2.07 8.58
N SER A 16 -10.81 -2.54 9.40
CA SER A 16 -11.89 -3.46 9.01
C SER A 16 -12.85 -2.91 7.95
N SER A 17 -12.45 -1.88 7.21
CA SER A 17 -13.21 -1.09 6.25
C SER A 17 -12.32 -0.68 5.07
N PHE A 18 -11.57 -1.60 4.46
CA PHE A 18 -11.06 -1.34 3.11
C PHE A 18 -12.20 -1.50 2.12
N ASP A 19 -12.63 -0.40 1.52
CA ASP A 19 -13.68 -0.40 0.50
C ASP A 19 -13.21 -1.16 -0.74
N ARG A 20 -11.91 -1.03 -1.07
CA ARG A 20 -11.28 -1.78 -2.15
C ARG A 20 -9.81 -2.10 -1.83
N PRO A 21 -9.52 -3.25 -1.20
CA PRO A 21 -8.16 -3.63 -0.86
C PRO A 21 -7.31 -3.84 -2.12
N PHE A 22 -6.11 -3.27 -2.13
CA PHE A 22 -5.16 -3.37 -3.24
C PHE A 22 -3.76 -3.67 -2.71
N ARG A 23 -3.05 -4.58 -3.36
CA ARG A 23 -1.72 -5.04 -2.97
C ARG A 23 -0.65 -4.32 -3.77
N ILE A 24 0.42 -3.93 -3.10
CA ILE A 24 1.61 -3.38 -3.74
C ILE A 24 2.79 -4.21 -3.27
N HIS A 25 3.52 -4.81 -4.20
CA HIS A 25 4.79 -5.45 -3.90
C HIS A 25 5.90 -4.44 -4.16
N VAL A 26 6.72 -4.18 -3.15
CA VAL A 26 7.90 -3.33 -3.27
C VAL A 26 9.08 -4.16 -2.82
N GLN A 27 9.99 -4.42 -3.76
CA GLN A 27 11.15 -5.28 -3.55
C GLN A 27 10.76 -6.66 -2.97
N ASN A 28 11.00 -6.90 -1.68
CA ASN A 28 10.69 -8.15 -0.99
C ASN A 28 9.53 -8.05 0.01
N ARG A 29 8.77 -6.94 0.01
CA ARG A 29 7.64 -6.71 0.90
C ARG A 29 6.34 -6.48 0.15
N THR A 30 5.25 -6.88 0.78
CA THR A 30 3.88 -6.64 0.30
C THR A 30 3.18 -5.66 1.24
N PHE A 31 2.64 -4.60 0.66
CA PHE A 31 1.80 -3.61 1.33
C PHE A 31 0.35 -3.82 0.89
N LEU A 32 -0.57 -3.71 1.83
CA LEU A 32 -2.01 -3.73 1.57
C LEU A 32 -2.57 -2.34 1.83
N ILE A 33 -3.21 -1.75 0.81
CA ILE A 33 -3.74 -0.38 0.83
C ILE A 33 -5.23 -0.37 0.46
N ASP A 34 -5.92 0.72 0.81
CA ASP A 34 -7.26 0.99 0.27
C ASP A 34 -7.17 1.81 -1.02
N ALA A 35 -7.54 1.21 -2.15
CA ALA A 35 -7.54 1.90 -3.43
C ALA A 35 -8.44 3.15 -3.44
N GLU A 36 -9.56 3.15 -2.70
CA GLU A 36 -10.49 4.30 -2.66
C GLU A 36 -9.87 5.49 -1.93
N CYS A 37 -9.13 5.25 -0.85
CA CYS A 37 -8.37 6.30 -0.16
C CYS A 37 -7.21 6.78 -1.03
N MET A 38 -6.43 5.85 -1.59
CA MET A 38 -5.22 6.16 -2.33
C MET A 38 -5.50 6.94 -3.63
N LYS A 39 -6.62 6.66 -4.29
CA LYS A 39 -7.12 7.44 -5.44
C LYS A 39 -7.30 8.93 -5.12
N LYS A 40 -7.74 9.27 -3.91
CA LYS A 40 -7.98 10.66 -3.50
C LYS A 40 -6.68 11.41 -3.21
N ILE A 41 -5.61 10.67 -2.87
CA ILE A 41 -4.34 11.22 -2.42
C ILE A 41 -3.36 11.40 -3.57
N SER A 42 -3.41 10.53 -4.58
CA SER A 42 -2.45 10.56 -5.68
C SER A 42 -3.11 10.18 -7.01
N PRO A 43 -2.97 11.03 -8.04
CA PRO A 43 -3.38 10.69 -9.41
C PRO A 43 -2.68 9.44 -9.95
N VAL A 44 -1.43 9.19 -9.52
CA VAL A 44 -0.68 7.98 -9.89
C VAL A 44 -1.36 6.76 -9.30
N PHE A 45 -1.74 6.79 -8.02
CA PHE A 45 -2.48 5.69 -7.41
C PHE A 45 -3.90 5.54 -8.00
N SER A 46 -4.56 6.62 -8.40
CA SER A 46 -5.81 6.53 -9.13
C SER A 46 -5.66 5.75 -10.44
N ALA A 47 -4.63 6.05 -11.24
CA ALA A 47 -4.36 5.33 -12.48
C ALA A 47 -3.86 3.90 -12.22
N MET A 48 -3.05 3.70 -11.19
CA MET A 48 -2.49 2.41 -10.82
C MET A 48 -3.55 1.44 -10.29
N CYS A 49 -4.50 1.90 -9.47
CA CYS A 49 -5.51 1.03 -8.86
C CYS A 49 -6.74 0.81 -9.76
N TYR A 50 -7.03 1.73 -10.69
CA TYR A 50 -8.24 1.73 -11.54
C TYR A 50 -7.92 1.79 -13.04
N GLY A 51 -6.66 1.55 -13.42
CA GLY A 51 -6.24 1.52 -14.82
C GLY A 51 -6.94 0.41 -15.60
N LYS A 52 -6.85 0.49 -16.93
CA LYS A 52 -7.50 -0.44 -17.87
C LYS A 52 -7.16 -1.92 -17.61
N ASP A 53 -5.99 -2.18 -17.03
CA ASP A 53 -5.54 -3.53 -16.67
C ASP A 53 -6.38 -4.18 -15.55
N PHE A 54 -7.20 -3.39 -14.84
CA PHE A 54 -8.02 -3.81 -13.70
C PHE A 54 -9.52 -3.86 -14.02
N GLU A 55 -9.93 -3.52 -15.26
CA GLU A 55 -11.29 -3.73 -15.74
C GLU A 55 -11.52 -5.24 -15.97
N GLY A 56 -12.41 -5.86 -15.19
CA GLY A 56 -12.78 -7.27 -15.34
C GLY A 56 -12.39 -8.19 -14.19
N GLY A 57 -11.99 -7.66 -13.04
CA GLY A 57 -11.85 -8.43 -11.79
C GLY A 57 -10.59 -9.27 -11.68
N ARG A 58 -9.59 -9.02 -12.52
CA ARG A 58 -8.28 -9.70 -12.44
C ARG A 58 -7.28 -8.80 -11.69
N GLU A 59 -6.85 -9.35 -10.56
CA GLU A 59 -5.70 -8.99 -9.73
C GLU A 59 -5.59 -7.52 -9.28
N LEU A 60 -5.96 -7.28 -8.02
CA LEU A 60 -5.72 -6.01 -7.31
C LEU A 60 -4.28 -5.98 -6.77
N SER A 61 -3.26 -6.18 -7.62
CA SER A 61 -1.85 -6.12 -7.21
C SER A 61 -0.95 -5.44 -8.24
N ARG A 62 0.08 -4.71 -7.78
CA ARG A 62 1.14 -4.11 -8.60
C ARG A 62 2.52 -4.25 -7.97
N ASP A 63 3.53 -4.37 -8.83
CA ASP A 63 4.92 -4.28 -8.41
C ASP A 63 5.45 -2.85 -8.61
N ILE A 64 6.11 -2.31 -7.58
CA ILE A 64 6.85 -1.04 -7.62
C ILE A 64 8.33 -1.39 -7.45
N VAL A 65 9.13 -1.09 -8.47
CA VAL A 65 10.54 -1.52 -8.58
C VAL A 65 11.53 -0.38 -8.38
N ASP A 66 11.05 0.86 -8.48
CA ASP A 66 11.80 2.11 -8.39
C ASP A 66 11.87 2.66 -6.96
N GLU A 67 11.02 2.19 -6.06
CA GLU A 67 10.93 2.67 -4.69
C GLU A 67 11.52 1.69 -3.66
N LYS A 68 11.89 2.22 -2.48
CA LYS A 68 12.31 1.41 -1.33
C LYS A 68 11.13 1.13 -0.41
N CYS A 69 11.18 -0.02 0.26
CA CYS A 69 10.16 -0.41 1.25
C CYS A 69 9.98 0.63 2.36
N ASP A 70 11.07 1.24 2.84
CA ASP A 70 11.02 2.21 3.94
C ASP A 70 10.33 3.51 3.51
N ASP A 71 10.54 3.95 2.27
CA ASP A 71 9.91 5.16 1.73
C ASP A 71 8.40 4.98 1.57
N ILE A 72 7.97 3.80 1.11
CA ILE A 72 6.55 3.43 0.99
C ILE A 72 5.90 3.29 2.37
N ASP A 73 6.57 2.68 3.35
CA ASP A 73 6.04 2.57 4.72
C ASP A 73 5.82 3.95 5.36
N ILE A 74 6.79 4.87 5.21
CA ILE A 74 6.66 6.25 5.69
C ILE A 74 5.51 6.96 4.99
N PHE A 75 5.41 6.84 3.67
CA PHE A 75 4.34 7.44 2.89
C PHE A 75 2.96 6.93 3.33
N LEU A 76 2.78 5.61 3.47
CA LEU A 76 1.49 5.04 3.88
C LEU A 76 1.11 5.43 5.30
N ARG A 77 2.08 5.55 6.22
CA ARG A 77 1.82 6.07 7.57
C ARG A 77 1.37 7.53 7.54
N ALA A 78 2.01 8.38 6.73
CA ALA A 78 1.62 9.78 6.57
C ALA A 78 0.21 9.93 5.96
N VAL A 79 -0.19 9.00 5.08
CA VAL A 79 -1.55 8.94 4.54
C VAL A 79 -2.59 8.63 5.61
N HIS A 80 -2.27 7.76 6.57
CA HIS A 80 -3.20 7.37 7.63
C HIS A 80 -3.21 8.33 8.83
N ASP A 81 -2.16 9.12 9.01
CA ASP A 81 -2.06 10.10 10.09
C ASP A 81 -2.48 11.50 9.61
N THR A 82 -3.74 11.83 9.83
CA THR A 82 -4.32 13.16 9.52
C THR A 82 -3.69 14.30 10.35
N GLY A 83 -2.92 13.99 11.40
CA GLY A 83 -2.16 14.95 12.19
C GLY A 83 -0.87 15.43 11.55
N VAL A 84 -0.33 14.69 10.56
CA VAL A 84 0.92 15.07 9.87
C VAL A 84 0.69 16.18 8.83
N ILE A 85 -0.56 16.40 8.41
CA ILE A 85 -0.93 17.38 7.38
C ILE A 85 -1.26 18.75 8.01
N ASN A 86 -1.57 18.79 9.31
CA ASN A 86 -1.82 20.03 10.04
C ASN A 86 -0.72 20.24 11.09
N GLY A 87 0.34 20.95 10.68
CA GLY A 87 1.28 21.58 11.62
C GLY A 87 0.59 22.63 12.48
#